data_AF-A0A970E8H7-F1
#
_entry.id   AF-A0A970E8H7-F1
#
_cell.length_a   1.000
_cell.length_b   1.000
_cell.length_c   1.000
_cell.angle_alpha   90.00
_cell.angle_beta   90.00
_cell.angle_gamma   90.00
#
_symmetry.space_group_name_H-M   'P 1'
#
loop_
_entity.id
_entity.type
_entity.pdbx_description
1 polymer ?
#
loop_
_entity_poly.entity_id
_entity_poly.type
_entity_poly.pdbx_seq_one_letter_code
_entity_poly.pdbx_strand_id
1 'polypeptide(L)' 'MNCIHCENCKQNTPTYFCIAENKIVINENYVCNTEKSRSGWKKGDPNYETHRRKSRKEVEI' A
#
# COMPACT_ATOMS: atom_id res chain seq x y z
N MET A 1 17.56 20.11 -21.88
CA MET A 1 17.60 20.23 -20.40
C MET A 1 18.82 19.47 -19.89
N ASN A 2 19.58 20.04 -18.96
CA ASN A 2 20.79 19.42 -18.39
C ASN A 2 20.40 18.38 -17.33
N CYS A 3 19.87 17.24 -17.76
CA CYS A 3 19.63 16.12 -16.86
C CYS A 3 20.98 15.55 -16.41
N ILE A 4 21.17 15.41 -15.10
CA ILE A 4 22.40 14.84 -14.52
C ILE A 4 22.28 13.35 -14.20
N HIS A 5 21.23 12.70 -14.69
CA HIS A 5 20.99 11.26 -14.52
C HIS A 5 21.04 10.74 -13.07
N CYS A 6 20.58 11.55 -12.11
CA CYS A 6 20.49 11.17 -10.68
C CYS A 6 19.46 10.08 -10.35
N GLU A 7 18.68 9.63 -11.33
CA GLU A 7 17.69 8.53 -11.24
C GLU A 7 16.52 8.72 -10.27
N ASN A 8 16.43 9.85 -9.56
CA ASN A 8 15.32 10.16 -8.64
C ASN A 8 13.93 10.00 -9.27
N CYS A 9 13.76 10.38 -10.55
CA CYS A 9 12.49 10.26 -11.27
C CYS A 9 12.07 8.82 -11.59
N LYS A 10 13.00 7.85 -11.50
CA LYS A 10 12.71 6.42 -11.73
C LYS A 10 12.31 5.70 -10.44
N GLN A 11 12.50 6.34 -9.28
CA GLN A 11 12.06 5.78 -8.01
C GLN A 11 10.54 5.86 -7.92
N ASN A 12 9.89 4.81 -7.40
CA ASN A 12 8.45 4.80 -7.17
C ASN A 12 8.08 5.56 -5.89
N THR A 13 8.59 6.79 -5.75
CA THR A 13 8.24 7.72 -4.68
C THR A 13 7.15 8.68 -5.16
N PRO A 14 6.22 9.12 -4.30
CA PRO A 14 5.14 10.03 -4.69
C PRO A 14 5.65 11.43 -5.07
N THR A 15 6.79 11.84 -4.53
CA THR A 15 7.51 13.06 -4.89
C THR A 15 9.00 12.76 -4.95
N TYR A 16 9.74 13.55 -5.71
CA TYR A 16 11.20 13.47 -5.77
C TYR A 16 11.82 14.85 -5.98
N PHE A 17 13.08 15.03 -5.58
CA PHE A 17 13.81 16.27 -5.82
C PHE A 17 14.58 16.21 -7.15
N CYS A 18 14.34 17.17 -8.04
CA CYS A 18 15.07 17.31 -9.29
C CYS A 18 16.20 18.33 -9.13
N ILE A 19 17.45 17.88 -9.14
CA ILE A 19 18.64 18.75 -8.98
C ILE A 19 18.76 19.74 -10.15
N ALA A 20 18.45 19.30 -11.37
CA ALA A 20 18.51 20.15 -12.56
C ALA A 20 17.48 21.30 -12.52
N GLU A 21 16.37 21.12 -11.82
CA GLU A 21 15.30 22.11 -11.67
C GLU A 21 15.29 22.78 -10.29
N ASN A 22 16.17 22.31 -9.39
CA ASN A 22 16.27 22.74 -7.99
C ASN A 22 14.92 22.81 -7.25
N LYS A 23 14.04 21.82 -7.45
CA LYS A 23 12.71 21.79 -6.86
C LYS A 23 12.22 20.38 -6.56
N ILE A 24 11.22 20.28 -5.70
CA ILE A 24 10.45 19.06 -5.49
C ILE A 24 9.42 18.92 -6.62
N VAL A 25 9.39 17.75 -7.25
CA VAL A 25 8.50 17.39 -8.35
C VAL A 25 7.53 16.30 -7.87
N ILE A 26 6.26 16.41 -8.25
CA ILE A 26 5.25 15.38 -8.01
C ILE A 26 5.44 14.28 -9.04
N ASN A 27 5.54 13.02 -8.61
CA ASN A 27 5.76 11.91 -9.52
C ASN A 27 4.44 11.43 -10.13
N GLU A 28 4.23 11.77 -11.41
CA GLU A 28 3.05 11.34 -12.16
C GLU A 28 3.02 9.82 -12.43
N ASN A 29 4.18 9.16 -12.39
CA ASN A 29 4.32 7.71 -12.57
C ASN A 29 4.29 6.93 -11.26
N TYR A 30 3.95 7.59 -10.14
CA TYR A 30 3.84 6.92 -8.86
C TYR A 30 2.72 5.87 -8.90
N VAL A 31 3.11 4.61 -8.80
CA VAL A 31 2.18 3.51 -8.60
C VAL A 31 2.03 3.31 -7.11
N CYS A 32 0.92 3.81 -6.56
CA CYS A 32 0.53 3.46 -5.21
C CYS A 32 0.29 1.94 -5.18
N ASN A 33 1.22 1.21 -4.57
CA ASN A 33 0.99 -0.19 -4.25
C ASN A 33 -0.15 -0.20 -3.24
N THR A 34 -1.37 -0.40 -3.73
CA THR A 34 -2.57 -0.51 -2.91
C THR A 34 -2.28 -1.46 -1.78
N GLU A 35 -2.59 -0.96 -0.59
CA GLU A 35 -2.24 -1.50 0.71
C GLU A 35 -2.31 -3.02 0.68
N LYS A 36 -1.22 -3.70 1.13
CA LYS A 36 -1.40 -5.04 1.69
C LYS A 36 -2.50 -4.87 2.72
N SER A 37 -3.71 -5.33 2.39
CA SER A 37 -4.88 -5.23 3.25
C SER A 37 -4.48 -5.89 4.56
N ARG A 38 -4.05 -5.09 5.53
CA ARG A 38 -3.74 -5.57 6.87
C ARG A 38 -5.10 -5.76 7.51
N SER A 39 -5.82 -6.78 7.08
CA SER A 39 -6.93 -7.38 7.80
C SER A 39 -6.36 -8.10 9.04
N GLY A 40 -5.60 -7.35 9.85
CA GLY A 40 -4.96 -7.83 11.08
C GLY A 40 -5.96 -8.10 12.18
N TRP A 41 -7.22 -7.69 11.99
CA TRP A 41 -8.32 -8.05 12.86
C TRP A 41 -9.38 -8.82 12.10
N LYS A 42 -9.31 -10.15 12.21
CA LYS A 42 -10.41 -11.03 11.84
C LYS A 42 -11.58 -10.94 12.82
N LYS A 43 -11.39 -10.33 14.00
CA LYS A 43 -12.41 -10.14 15.03
C LYS A 43 -13.39 -9.05 14.57
N GLY A 44 -14.55 -9.47 14.06
CA GLY A 44 -15.56 -8.60 13.43
C GLY A 44 -15.90 -8.98 12.00
N ASP A 45 -15.07 -9.81 11.34
CA ASP A 45 -15.42 -10.40 10.05
C ASP A 45 -16.49 -11.50 10.27
N PRO A 46 -17.66 -11.40 9.61
CA PRO A 46 -18.73 -12.38 9.77
C PRO A 46 -18.28 -13.82 9.47
N ASN A 47 -17.43 -14.03 8.45
CA ASN A 47 -16.93 -15.35 8.08
C ASN A 47 -15.97 -15.90 9.15
N TYR A 48 -15.14 -15.04 9.74
CA TYR A 48 -14.29 -15.44 10.87
C TYR A 48 -15.11 -15.84 12.10
N GLU A 49 -16.16 -15.08 12.43
CA GLU A 49 -17.02 -15.39 13.57
C GLU A 49 -17.82 -16.68 13.33
N THR A 50 -18.35 -16.90 12.13
CA THR A 50 -18.97 -18.18 11.75
C THR A 50 -17.98 -19.33 11.88
N HIS A 51 -16.75 -19.19 11.37
CA HIS A 51 -15.72 -20.22 11.49
C HIS A 51 -15.34 -20.50 12.96
N ARG A 52 -15.21 -19.45 13.78
CA ARG A 52 -14.94 -19.56 15.23
C ARG A 52 -16.06 -20.35 15.93
N ARG A 53 -17.32 -19.97 15.70
CA ARG A 53 -18.49 -20.62 16.30
C ARG A 53 -18.60 -22.08 15.89
N LYS A 54 -18.38 -22.40 14.61
CA LYS A 54 -18.31 -23.79 14.11
C LYS A 54 -17.20 -24.59 14.79
N SER A 55 -15.99 -24.04 14.88
CA SER A 55 -14.84 -24.71 15.51
C SER A 55 -15.06 -24.98 17.01
N ARG A 56 -15.75 -24.06 17.69
CA ARG A 56 -16.09 -24.20 19.12
C ARG A 56 -17.39 -24.98 19.37
N LYS A 57 -18.06 -25.46 18.31
CA LYS A 57 -19.37 -26.14 18.39
C LYS A 57 -20.41 -25.32 19.15
N GLU A 58 -20.33 -23.99 19.05
CA GLU A 58 -21.31 -23.07 19.64
C GLU A 58 -22.63 -23.05 18.82
N VAL A 59 -22.62 -23.64 17.62
CA VAL A 59 -23.77 -23.79 16.72
C VAL A 59 -23.75 -25.23 16.19
N GLU A 60 -24.87 -25.94 16.32
CA GLU A 60 -25.11 -27.21 15.61
C GLU A 60 -25.46 -26.89 14.15
N ILE A 61 -24.79 -27.57 13.21
CA ILE A 61 -25.13 -27.54 11.78
C ILE A 61 -26.08 -28.71 11.52
#